data_AF-A0A966Q252-F1
#
_entry.id   AF-A0A966Q252-F1
#
_cell.length_a   1.000
_cell.length_b   1.000
_cell.length_c   1.000
_cell.angle_alpha   90.00
_cell.angle_beta   90.00
_cell.angle_gamma   90.00
#
_symmetry.space_group_name_H-M   'P 1'
#
loop_
_entity.id
_entity.type
_entity.pdbx_description
1 polymer ?
#
loop_
_entity_poly.entity_id
_entity_poly.type
_entity_poly.pdbx_seq_one_letter_code
_entity_poly.pdbx_strand_id
1 'polypeptide(L)'
;MLSILSSILGFATAGLPSILGFFQQKGDQKHEREMAQLQNAQQMAMAQAGFVAQEKIAAIELEQTNAETYAQERQALYEHDAKIVSESAQWVKTLNASVRPVVAFTFVGLLLFVDIGGFWWAVHTGQNFATSMDIIFSEDEMAIVSSIIGFYFGSRTWEKK
;
A
#
# COMPACT_ATOMS: atom_id res chain seq x y z
N MET A 1 34.85 86.35 -28.06
CA MET A 1 35.06 85.17 -27.19
C MET A 1 33.78 84.36 -26.89
N LEU A 2 32.58 84.88 -27.19
CA LEU A 2 31.32 84.11 -27.05
C LEU A 2 31.17 82.96 -28.08
N SER A 3 31.83 83.06 -29.24
CA SER A 3 31.74 82.07 -30.33
C SER A 3 32.38 80.70 -30.02
N ILE A 4 33.36 80.65 -29.11
CA ILE A 4 34.04 79.39 -28.71
C ILE A 4 33.23 78.67 -27.63
N LEU A 5 32.58 79.43 -26.74
CA LEU A 5 31.63 78.86 -25.77
C LEU A 5 30.37 78.33 -26.48
N SER A 6 29.87 79.01 -27.51
CA SER A 6 28.70 78.54 -28.27
C SER A 6 29.00 77.33 -29.16
N SER A 7 30.21 77.18 -29.69
CA SER A 7 30.59 76.00 -30.48
C SER A 7 30.81 74.76 -29.61
N ILE A 8 31.36 74.92 -28.41
CA ILE A 8 31.50 73.82 -27.42
C ILE A 8 30.12 73.42 -26.86
N LEU A 9 29.25 74.39 -26.56
CA LEU A 9 27.86 74.11 -26.16
C LEU A 9 27.08 73.40 -27.27
N GLY A 10 27.21 73.85 -28.53
CA GLY A 10 26.58 73.20 -29.68
C GLY A 10 27.03 71.75 -29.88
N PHE A 11 28.33 71.47 -29.70
CA PHE A 11 28.89 70.12 -29.78
C PHE A 11 28.45 69.22 -28.62
N ALA A 12 28.37 69.76 -27.40
CA ALA A 12 27.85 69.05 -26.24
C ALA A 12 26.34 68.74 -26.38
N THR A 13 25.56 69.66 -26.94
CA THR A 13 24.12 69.44 -27.21
C THR A 13 23.87 68.45 -28.35
N ALA A 14 24.79 68.34 -29.32
CA ALA A 14 24.67 67.40 -30.43
C ALA A 14 25.07 65.95 -30.05
N GLY A 15 25.93 65.76 -29.04
CA GLY A 15 26.33 64.43 -28.54
C GLY A 15 25.44 63.84 -27.44
N LEU A 16 24.66 64.68 -26.75
CA LEU A 16 23.69 64.26 -25.73
C LEU A 16 22.66 63.21 -26.21
N PRO A 17 22.06 63.32 -27.43
CA PRO A 17 21.13 62.33 -27.96
C PRO A 17 21.75 60.96 -28.17
N SER A 18 23.01 60.90 -28.63
CA SER A 18 23.71 59.64 -28.89
C SER A 18 24.13 58.91 -27.62
N ILE A 19 24.51 59.64 -26.56
CA ILE A 19 24.80 59.06 -25.25
C ILE A 19 23.50 58.54 -24.61
N LEU A 20 22.40 59.30 -24.68
CA LEU A 20 21.07 58.85 -24.23
C LEU A 20 20.60 57.61 -24.98
N GLY A 21 20.80 57.56 -26.30
CA GLY A 21 20.48 56.39 -27.13
C GLY A 21 21.30 55.14 -26.78
N PHE A 22 22.59 55.29 -26.46
CA PHE A 22 23.42 54.16 -26.02
C PHE A 22 22.99 53.60 -24.66
N PHE A 23 22.54 54.46 -23.73
CA PHE A 23 21.98 54.01 -22.45
C PHE A 23 20.60 53.35 -22.61
N GLN A 24 19.74 53.84 -23.51
CA GLN A 24 18.47 53.21 -23.84
C GLN A 24 18.66 51.84 -24.50
N GLN A 25 19.52 51.74 -25.52
CA GLN A 25 19.81 50.49 -26.21
C GLN A 25 20.42 49.43 -25.28
N LYS A 26 21.26 49.85 -24.33
CA LYS A 26 21.81 48.94 -23.30
C LYS A 26 20.75 48.50 -22.29
N GLY A 27 19.77 49.36 -21.99
CA GLY A 27 18.58 49.03 -21.20
C GLY A 27 17.69 48.00 -21.90
N ASP A 28 17.40 48.21 -23.18
CA ASP A 28 16.58 47.31 -24.00
C ASP A 28 17.25 45.94 -24.17
N GLN A 29 18.55 45.89 -24.50
CA GLN A 29 19.29 44.62 -24.58
C GLN A 29 19.35 43.89 -23.23
N LYS A 30 19.42 44.62 -22.12
CA LYS A 30 19.37 44.01 -20.78
C LYS A 30 17.98 43.40 -20.53
N HIS A 31 16.93 44.12 -20.89
CA HIS A 31 15.56 43.64 -20.73
C HIS A 31 15.25 42.42 -21.64
N GLU A 32 15.69 42.44 -22.89
CA GLU A 32 15.58 41.29 -23.80
C GLU A 32 16.35 40.07 -23.28
N ARG A 33 17.56 40.27 -22.76
CA ARG A 33 18.34 39.18 -22.15
C ARG A 33 17.67 38.63 -20.90
N GLU A 34 17.11 39.49 -20.05
CA GLU A 34 16.40 39.09 -18.84
C GLU A 34 15.13 38.30 -19.19
N MET A 35 14.36 38.77 -20.18
CA MET A 35 13.20 38.05 -20.71
C MET A 35 13.57 36.69 -21.34
N ALA A 36 14.68 36.61 -22.06
CA ALA A 36 15.18 35.35 -22.62
C ALA A 36 15.65 34.39 -21.52
N GLN A 37 16.33 34.88 -20.48
CA GLN A 37 16.74 34.10 -19.32
C GLN A 37 15.54 33.58 -18.53
N LEU A 38 14.52 34.40 -18.32
CA LEU A 38 13.28 34.00 -17.65
C LEU A 38 12.53 32.92 -18.43
N GLN A 39 12.42 33.06 -19.75
CA GLN A 39 11.83 32.01 -20.60
C GLN A 39 12.63 30.71 -20.55
N ASN A 40 13.96 30.78 -20.61
CA ASN A 40 14.81 29.61 -20.53
C ASN A 40 14.72 28.93 -19.16
N ALA A 41 14.69 29.72 -18.07
CA ALA A 41 14.49 29.22 -16.71
C ALA A 41 13.12 28.55 -16.54
N GLN A 42 12.05 29.11 -17.09
CA GLN A 42 10.73 28.50 -17.06
C GLN A 42 10.69 27.19 -17.86
N GLN A 43 11.31 27.15 -19.05
CA GLN A 43 11.40 25.92 -19.83
C GLN A 43 12.21 24.83 -19.10
N MET A 44 13.33 25.20 -18.47
CA MET A 44 14.11 24.27 -17.66
C MET A 44 13.32 23.78 -16.44
N ALA A 45 12.58 24.65 -15.76
CA ALA A 45 11.74 24.26 -14.63
C ALA A 45 10.60 23.31 -15.06
N MET A 46 9.94 23.58 -16.19
CA MET A 46 8.94 22.69 -16.76
C MET A 46 9.52 21.35 -17.19
N ALA A 47 10.72 21.34 -17.79
CA ALA A 47 11.40 20.11 -18.17
C ALA A 47 11.76 19.28 -16.94
N GLN A 48 12.31 19.89 -15.89
CA GLN A 48 12.61 19.22 -14.61
C GLN A 48 11.35 18.64 -13.96
N ALA A 49 10.25 19.40 -13.94
CA ALA A 49 8.97 18.91 -13.44
C ALA A 49 8.45 17.72 -14.27
N GLY A 50 8.65 17.76 -15.60
CA GLY A 50 8.33 16.66 -16.51
C GLY A 50 9.15 15.40 -16.22
N PHE A 51 10.45 15.51 -15.96
CA PHE A 51 11.30 14.38 -15.59
C PHE A 51 10.89 13.76 -14.25
N VAL A 52 10.59 14.58 -13.24
CA VAL A 52 10.09 14.10 -11.95
C VAL A 52 8.73 13.40 -12.09
N ALA A 53 7.86 13.92 -12.96
CA ALA A 53 6.58 13.28 -13.24
C ALA A 53 6.77 11.92 -13.95
N GLN A 54 7.68 11.84 -14.92
CA GLN A 54 8.01 10.58 -15.61
C GLN A 54 8.62 9.55 -14.67
N GLU A 55 9.52 9.95 -13.77
CA GLU A 55 10.10 9.07 -12.76
C GLU A 55 9.02 8.48 -11.84
N LYS A 56 8.06 9.31 -11.41
CA LYS A 56 6.91 8.85 -10.62
C LYS A 56 6.01 7.89 -11.40
N ILE A 57 5.74 8.16 -12.68
CA ILE A 57 4.93 7.27 -13.53
C ILE A 57 5.65 5.92 -13.70
N ALA A 58 6.94 5.94 -14.03
CA ALA A 58 7.74 4.72 -14.17
C ALA A 58 7.80 3.92 -12.86
N ALA A 59 7.89 4.59 -11.70
CA ALA A 59 7.84 3.93 -10.41
C ALA A 59 6.49 3.25 -10.14
N ILE A 60 5.38 3.91 -10.48
CA ILE A 60 4.02 3.36 -10.34
C ILE A 60 3.83 2.17 -11.30
N GLU A 61 4.25 2.29 -12.56
CA GLU A 61 4.16 1.19 -13.53
C GLU A 61 4.99 -0.03 -13.10
N LEU A 62 6.18 0.21 -12.54
CA LEU A 62 7.04 -0.85 -12.01
C LEU A 62 6.41 -1.52 -10.79
N GLU A 63 5.79 -0.75 -9.89
CA GLU A 63 5.05 -1.29 -8.75
C GLU A 63 3.84 -2.13 -9.21
N GLN A 64 3.08 -1.65 -10.20
CA GLN A 64 1.96 -2.38 -10.80
C GLN A 64 2.43 -3.69 -11.46
N THR A 65 3.48 -3.63 -12.28
CA THR A 65 4.06 -4.81 -12.95
C THR A 65 4.53 -5.85 -11.93
N ASN A 66 5.18 -5.40 -10.85
CA ASN A 66 5.60 -6.30 -9.77
C ASN A 66 4.38 -6.92 -9.07
N ALA A 67 3.38 -6.12 -8.73
CA ALA A 67 2.16 -6.59 -8.08
C ALA A 67 1.41 -7.62 -8.96
N GLU A 68 1.32 -7.37 -10.27
CA GLU A 68 0.75 -8.30 -11.24
C GLU A 68 1.58 -9.57 -11.36
N THR A 69 2.91 -9.47 -11.38
CA THR A 69 3.81 -10.64 -11.41
C THR A 69 3.61 -11.52 -10.18
N TYR A 70 3.54 -10.93 -8.97
CA TYR A 70 3.24 -11.68 -7.74
C TYR A 70 1.84 -12.30 -7.73
N ALA A 71 0.85 -11.66 -8.36
CA ALA A 71 -0.48 -12.23 -8.49
C ALA A 71 -0.48 -13.40 -9.47
N GLN A 72 0.19 -13.27 -10.61
CA GLN A 72 0.32 -14.33 -11.61
C GLN A 72 1.13 -15.52 -11.09
N GLU A 73 2.21 -15.28 -10.34
CA GLU A 73 2.99 -16.35 -9.70
C GLU A 73 2.14 -17.14 -8.71
N ARG A 74 1.38 -16.47 -7.83
CA ARG A 74 0.44 -17.14 -6.92
C ARG A 74 -0.62 -17.95 -7.67
N GLN A 75 -1.16 -17.40 -8.75
CA GLN A 75 -2.14 -18.11 -9.57
C GLN A 75 -1.53 -19.35 -10.22
N ALA A 76 -0.31 -19.25 -10.78
CA ALA A 76 0.40 -20.38 -11.36
C ALA A 76 0.73 -21.46 -10.32
N LEU A 77 1.12 -21.07 -9.10
CA LEU A 77 1.32 -21.99 -7.97
C LEU A 77 0.02 -22.71 -7.60
N TYR A 78 -1.08 -21.98 -7.46
CA TYR A 78 -2.39 -22.58 -7.18
C TYR A 78 -2.86 -23.52 -8.29
N GLU A 79 -2.63 -23.18 -9.56
CA GLU A 79 -2.96 -24.05 -10.70
C GLU A 79 -2.08 -25.29 -10.74
N HIS A 80 -0.79 -25.17 -10.43
CA HIS A 80 0.12 -26.29 -10.30
C HIS A 80 -0.30 -27.24 -9.18
N ASP A 81 -0.62 -26.69 -8.01
CA ASP A 81 -1.13 -27.47 -6.87
C ASP A 81 -2.49 -28.09 -7.19
N ALA A 82 -3.38 -27.36 -7.87
CA ALA A 82 -4.66 -27.89 -8.32
C ALA A 82 -4.49 -29.04 -9.31
N LYS A 83 -3.49 -29.01 -10.21
CA LYS A 83 -3.18 -30.11 -11.12
C LYS A 83 -2.67 -31.34 -10.38
N ILE A 84 -1.72 -31.17 -9.45
CA ILE A 84 -1.22 -32.25 -8.59
C ILE A 84 -2.38 -32.87 -7.80
N VAL A 85 -3.23 -32.04 -7.21
CA VAL A 85 -4.42 -32.50 -6.50
C VAL A 85 -5.35 -33.20 -7.46
N SER A 86 -5.59 -32.70 -8.68
CA SER A 86 -6.48 -33.32 -9.67
C SER A 86 -6.02 -34.71 -10.14
N GLU A 87 -4.71 -34.93 -10.26
CA GLU A 87 -4.11 -36.23 -10.60
C GLU A 87 -4.01 -37.17 -9.40
N SER A 88 -4.14 -36.65 -8.18
CA SER A 88 -4.11 -37.46 -6.97
C SER A 88 -5.37 -38.34 -6.85
N ALA A 89 -5.17 -39.53 -6.29
CA ALA A 89 -6.25 -40.48 -6.04
C ALA A 89 -7.36 -39.87 -5.16
N GLN A 90 -8.61 -40.25 -5.43
CA GLN A 90 -9.79 -39.67 -4.76
C GLN A 90 -9.72 -39.78 -3.23
N TRP A 91 -9.10 -40.83 -2.69
CA TRP A 91 -8.89 -40.98 -1.25
C TRP A 91 -7.99 -39.90 -0.65
N VAL A 92 -6.95 -39.43 -1.38
CA VAL A 92 -6.04 -38.37 -0.93
C VAL A 92 -6.77 -37.03 -0.89
N LYS A 93 -7.59 -36.74 -1.90
CA LYS A 93 -8.43 -35.54 -1.97
C LYS A 93 -9.41 -35.49 -0.79
N THR A 94 -10.09 -36.60 -0.53
CA THR A 94 -11.03 -36.72 0.59
C THR A 94 -10.33 -36.63 1.94
N LEU A 95 -9.13 -37.20 2.09
CA LEU A 95 -8.32 -37.10 3.30
C LEU A 95 -7.88 -35.66 3.57
N ASN A 96 -7.32 -34.97 2.58
CA ASN A 96 -6.85 -33.58 2.75
C ASN A 96 -8.01 -32.64 3.10
N ALA A 97 -9.15 -32.79 2.42
CA ALA A 97 -10.37 -32.04 2.74
C ALA A 97 -10.91 -32.34 4.14
N SER A 98 -10.65 -33.53 4.70
CA SER A 98 -11.13 -33.93 6.02
C SER A 98 -10.19 -33.56 7.17
N VAL A 99 -8.92 -33.25 6.92
CA VAL A 99 -7.95 -32.92 8.00
C VAL A 99 -8.45 -31.77 8.89
N ARG A 100 -8.92 -30.67 8.29
CA ARG A 100 -9.44 -29.51 9.04
C ARG A 100 -10.63 -29.88 9.95
N PRO A 101 -11.73 -30.49 9.44
CA PRO A 101 -12.84 -30.88 10.29
C PRO A 101 -12.47 -32.00 11.28
N VAL A 102 -11.63 -32.98 10.91
CA VAL A 102 -11.20 -34.06 11.81
C VAL A 102 -10.46 -33.50 13.02
N VAL A 103 -9.51 -32.58 12.82
CA VAL A 103 -8.78 -31.96 13.94
C VAL A 103 -9.73 -31.14 14.81
N ALA A 104 -10.61 -30.33 14.22
CA ALA A 104 -11.58 -29.53 14.95
C ALA A 104 -12.53 -30.39 15.80
N PHE A 105 -13.11 -31.46 15.21
CA PHE A 105 -13.99 -32.37 15.94
C PHE A 105 -13.25 -33.22 16.98
N THR A 106 -11.95 -33.49 16.79
CA THR A 106 -11.15 -34.19 17.80
C THR A 106 -11.00 -33.34 19.06
N PHE A 107 -10.71 -32.04 18.93
CA PHE A 107 -10.60 -31.14 20.08
C PHE A 107 -11.94 -30.94 20.80
N VAL A 108 -13.02 -30.70 20.06
CA VAL A 108 -14.37 -30.58 20.64
C VAL A 108 -14.82 -31.91 21.28
N GLY A 109 -14.51 -33.04 20.63
CA GLY A 109 -14.82 -34.37 21.15
C GLY A 109 -14.06 -34.71 22.43
N LEU A 110 -12.80 -34.27 22.55
CA LEU A 110 -12.01 -34.42 23.76
C LEU A 110 -12.62 -33.60 24.92
N LEU A 111 -13.01 -32.34 24.67
CA LEU A 111 -13.70 -31.51 25.67
C LEU A 111 -15.00 -32.17 26.14
N LEU A 112 -15.88 -32.57 25.21
CA LEU A 112 -17.11 -33.31 25.54
C LEU A 112 -16.85 -34.60 26.31
N PHE A 113 -15.79 -35.33 25.98
CA PHE A 113 -15.44 -36.56 26.69
C PHE A 113 -15.03 -36.28 28.14
N VAL A 114 -14.24 -35.22 28.37
CA VAL A 114 -13.83 -34.78 29.71
C VAL A 114 -15.05 -34.29 30.50
N ASP A 115 -15.96 -33.54 29.88
CA ASP A 115 -17.18 -33.04 30.51
C ASP A 115 -18.11 -34.15 30.98
N ILE A 116 -18.39 -35.10 30.07
CA ILE A 116 -19.24 -36.25 30.38
C ILE A 116 -18.59 -37.11 31.47
N GLY A 117 -17.27 -37.31 31.40
CA GLY A 117 -16.52 -38.05 32.40
C GLY A 117 -16.54 -37.38 33.78
N GLY A 118 -16.29 -36.06 33.82
CA GLY A 118 -16.34 -35.25 35.03
C GLY A 118 -17.74 -35.21 35.63
N PHE A 119 -18.77 -35.06 34.79
CA PHE A 119 -20.16 -35.06 35.22
C PHE A 119 -20.59 -36.42 35.78
N TRP A 120 -20.22 -37.51 35.11
CA TRP A 120 -20.51 -38.86 35.58
C TRP A 120 -19.86 -39.17 36.93
N TRP A 121 -18.63 -38.70 37.12
CA TRP A 121 -17.91 -38.80 38.39
C TRP A 121 -18.55 -37.94 39.48
N ALA A 122 -18.93 -36.70 39.18
CA ALA A 122 -19.58 -35.79 40.14
C ALA A 122 -20.92 -36.35 40.65
N VAL A 123 -21.72 -36.93 39.76
CA VAL A 123 -22.99 -37.60 40.10
C VAL A 123 -22.74 -38.83 40.99
N HIS A 124 -21.73 -39.65 40.67
CA HIS A 124 -21.38 -40.82 41.49
C HIS A 124 -20.85 -40.47 42.88
N THR A 125 -20.17 -39.34 43.01
CA THR A 125 -19.55 -38.90 44.27
C THR A 125 -20.53 -38.11 45.16
N GLY A 126 -21.77 -37.87 44.69
CA GLY A 126 -22.80 -37.15 45.44
C GLY A 126 -22.48 -35.67 45.65
N GLN A 127 -21.63 -35.08 44.79
CA GLN A 127 -21.25 -33.68 44.88
C GLN A 127 -22.41 -32.75 44.48
N ASN A 128 -22.37 -31.50 44.95
CA ASN A 128 -23.39 -30.52 44.60
C ASN A 128 -23.38 -30.28 43.08
N PHE A 129 -24.55 -30.44 42.44
CA PHE A 129 -24.70 -30.31 40.99
C PHE A 129 -24.31 -28.93 40.47
N ALA A 130 -24.68 -27.85 41.18
CA ALA A 130 -24.39 -26.49 40.74
C ALA A 130 -22.89 -26.20 40.76
N THR A 131 -22.21 -26.58 41.85
CA THR A 131 -20.74 -26.42 41.95
C THR A 131 -19.99 -27.29 40.95
N SER A 132 -20.48 -28.51 40.69
CA SER A 132 -19.85 -29.42 39.74
C SER A 132 -20.01 -28.91 38.30
N MET A 133 -21.16 -28.32 37.97
CA MET A 133 -21.41 -27.74 36.64
C MET A 133 -20.52 -26.54 36.36
N ASP A 134 -20.32 -25.63 37.33
CA ASP A 134 -19.43 -24.47 37.17
C ASP A 134 -17.95 -24.86 36.99
N ILE A 135 -17.54 -25.99 37.59
CA ILE A 135 -16.16 -26.49 37.47
C ILE A 135 -15.96 -27.24 36.15
N ILE A 136 -16.92 -28.08 35.78
CA ILE A 136 -16.86 -28.86 34.55
C ILE A 136 -16.98 -27.92 33.35
N PHE A 137 -18.08 -27.16 33.27
CA PHE A 137 -18.36 -26.23 32.18
C PHE A 137 -17.97 -24.80 32.55
N SER A 138 -16.66 -24.59 32.71
CA SER A 138 -16.09 -23.33 33.17
C SER A 138 -16.05 -22.22 32.10
N GLU A 139 -15.83 -20.97 32.52
CA GLU A 139 -15.64 -19.83 31.59
C GLU A 139 -14.48 -20.05 30.62
N ASP A 140 -13.39 -20.69 31.08
CA ASP A 140 -12.21 -21.01 30.26
C ASP A 140 -12.57 -21.99 29.15
N GLU A 141 -13.39 -23.01 29.46
CA GLU A 141 -13.85 -23.96 28.46
C GLU A 141 -14.80 -23.31 27.45
N MET A 142 -15.74 -22.49 27.91
CA MET A 142 -16.62 -21.71 27.03
C MET A 142 -15.81 -20.79 26.11
N ALA A 143 -14.72 -20.19 26.59
CA ALA A 143 -13.83 -19.37 25.78
C ALA A 143 -13.09 -20.20 24.71
N ILE A 144 -12.63 -21.40 25.06
CA ILE A 144 -11.97 -22.33 24.12
C ILE A 144 -12.97 -22.79 23.05
N VAL A 145 -14.16 -23.23 23.44
CA VAL A 145 -15.22 -23.67 22.51
C VAL A 145 -15.65 -22.53 21.60
N SER A 146 -15.84 -21.33 22.15
CA SER A 146 -16.18 -20.13 21.36
C SER A 146 -15.08 -19.79 20.35
N SER A 147 -13.80 -19.91 20.74
CA SER A 147 -12.66 -19.70 19.85
C SER A 147 -12.60 -20.74 18.73
N ILE A 148 -12.87 -22.02 19.02
CA ILE A 148 -12.92 -23.09 18.01
C ILE A 148 -14.07 -22.86 17.02
N ILE A 149 -15.26 -22.51 17.52
CA ILE A 149 -16.43 -22.18 16.68
C ILE A 149 -16.13 -20.94 15.82
N GLY A 150 -15.55 -19.90 16.41
CA GLY A 150 -15.14 -18.68 15.72
C GLY A 150 -14.11 -18.94 14.62
N PHE A 151 -13.13 -19.80 14.86
CA PHE A 151 -12.16 -20.21 13.84
C PHE A 151 -12.80 -21.02 12.71
N TYR A 152 -13.66 -22.00 13.04
CA TYR A 152 -14.25 -22.91 12.05
C TYR A 152 -15.35 -22.25 11.20
N PHE A 153 -16.16 -21.37 11.80
CA PHE A 153 -17.25 -20.67 11.10
C PHE A 153 -16.87 -19.27 10.61
N GLY A 154 -15.94 -18.58 11.28
CA GLY A 154 -15.52 -17.24 10.92
C GLY A 154 -14.74 -17.18 9.61
N SER A 155 -13.92 -18.20 9.30
CA SER A 155 -13.18 -18.22 8.02
C SER A 155 -14.08 -18.34 6.80
N ARG A 156 -15.27 -18.97 6.93
CA ARG A 156 -16.26 -19.09 5.85
C ARG A 156 -16.95 -17.76 5.51
N THR A 157 -16.92 -16.79 6.41
CA THR A 157 -17.47 -15.45 6.16
C THR A 157 -16.48 -14.59 5.36
N TRP A 158 -15.18 -14.86 5.47
CA TRP A 158 -14.11 -14.11 4.77
C TRP A 158 -13.80 -14.63 3.36
N GLU A 159 -14.17 -15.87 3.01
CA GLU A 159 -14.08 -16.39 1.63
C GLU A 159 -15.14 -15.82 0.67
N LYS A 160 -16.06 -14.96 1.15
CA LYS A 160 -17.16 -14.38 0.35
C LYS A 160 -17.00 -12.89 0.00
N LYS A 161 -15.80 -12.32 0.04
CA LYS A 161 -15.54 -10.98 -0.49
C LYS A 161 -14.40 -10.97 -1.49
#